data_AF-A0A7V5G6L8-F1
#
_entry.id   AF-A0A7V5G6L8-F1
#
_cell.length_a   1.000
_cell.length_b   1.000
_cell.length_c   1.000
_cell.angle_alpha   90.00
_cell.angle_beta   90.00
_cell.angle_gamma   90.00
#
_symmetry.space_group_name_H-M   'P 1'
#
loop_
_entity.id
_entity.type
_entity.pdbx_description
1 polymer ?
#
loop_
_entity_poly.entity_id
_entity_poly.type
_entity_poly.pdbx_seq_one_letter_code
_entity_poly.pdbx_strand_id
1 'polypeptide(L)' 'MENGLVTITLYETDKTIKIKIQDNGGGIKQDIIDRVFEPYFTTKFKSDGTGIGLYMS' A
#
# COMPACT_ATOMS: atom_id res chain seq x y z
N MET A 1 14.48 8.48 -14.43
CA MET A 1 13.49 8.00 -13.45
C MET A 1 12.37 9.02 -13.43
N GLU A 2 11.12 8.60 -13.58
CA GLU A 2 10.00 9.49 -13.28
C GLU A 2 10.13 9.94 -11.81
N ASN A 3 9.76 11.19 -11.51
CA ASN A 3 9.74 11.66 -10.12
C ASN A 3 8.75 10.80 -9.33
N GLY A 4 9.10 10.45 -8.09
CA GLY A 4 8.19 9.76 -7.19
C GLY A 4 6.93 10.61 -6.96
N LEU A 5 5.77 10.04 -7.25
CA LEU A 5 4.48 10.69 -7.14
C LEU A 5 3.56 9.86 -6.25
N VAL A 6 2.94 10.53 -5.28
CA VAL A 6 1.84 9.99 -4.49
C VAL A 6 0.63 10.87 -4.73
N THR A 7 -0.48 10.26 -5.12
CA THR A 7 -1.77 10.92 -5.33
C THR A 7 -2.75 10.43 -4.29
N ILE A 8 -3.40 11.38 -3.61
CA ILE A 8 -4.48 11.12 -2.67
C ILE A 8 -5.75 11.73 -3.26
N THR A 9 -6.80 10.92 -3.40
CA THR A 9 -8.09 11.35 -3.93
C THR A 9 -9.19 11.01 -2.94
N LEU A 10 -10.04 11.98 -2.66
CA LEU A 10 -11.22 11.79 -1.82
C LEU A 10 -12.45 11.75 -2.73
N TYR A 11 -13.32 10.78 -2.47
CA TYR A 11 -14.65 10.71 -3.06
C TYR A 11 -15.66 10.74 -1.93
N GLU A 12 -16.54 11.72 -1.95
CA GLU A 12 -17.69 11.74 -1.07
C GLU A 12 -18.85 11.01 -1.75
N THR A 13 -19.49 10.12 -0.99
CA THR A 13 -20.76 9.51 -1.35
C THR A 13 -21.75 9.84 -0.24
N ASP A 14 -23.04 9.67 -0.49
CA ASP A 14 -24.10 10.02 0.48
C ASP A 14 -23.94 9.37 1.88
N LYS A 15 -23.15 8.30 2.00
CA LYS A 15 -23.00 7.51 3.24
C LYS A 15 -21.56 7.41 3.74
N THR A 16 -20.57 7.62 2.87
CA THR A 16 -19.17 7.36 3.20
C THR A 16 -18.24 8.29 2.44
N ILE A 17 -17.08 8.55 3.04
CA ILE A 17 -15.95 9.16 2.36
C ILE A 17 -14.98 8.04 1.99
N LYS A 18 -14.67 7.92 0.70
CA LYS A 18 -13.65 7.00 0.18
C LYS A 18 -12.35 7.75 -0.03
N ILE A 19 -11.30 7.31 0.66
CA ILE A 19 -9.93 7.80 0.46
C ILE A 19 -9.20 6.81 -0.44
N LYS A 20 -8.70 7.27 -1.58
CA LYS A 20 -7.86 6.50 -2.50
C LYS A 20 -6.43 7.03 -2.42
N ILE A 21 -5.47 6.16 -2.10
CA ILE A 21 -4.04 6.45 -2.12
C ILE A 21 -3.42 5.67 -3.29
N GLN A 22 -2.62 6.33 -4.13
CA GLN A 22 -1.97 5.74 -5.29
C GLN A 22 -0.54 6.30 -5.44
N ASP A 23 0.43 5.45 -5.76
CA ASP A 23 1.78 5.85 -6.15
C ASP A 23 2.14 5.35 -7.56
N ASN A 24 3.22 5.89 -8.15
CA ASN A 24 3.78 5.45 -9.44
C ASN A 24 5.02 4.53 -9.28
N GLY A 25 5.13 3.82 -8.16
CA GLY A 25 6.18 2.84 -7.93
C GLY A 25 6.04 1.58 -8.77
N GLY A 26 6.88 0.58 -8.48
CA GLY A 26 6.93 -0.70 -9.20
C GLY A 26 5.77 -1.66 -8.96
N GLY A 27 4.76 -1.26 -8.19
CA GLY A 27 3.60 -2.10 -7.85
C GLY A 27 3.92 -3.31 -6.96
N ILE A 28 3.00 -4.26 -6.92
CA ILE A 28 3.07 -5.50 -6.14
C ILE A 28 2.96 -6.68 -7.10
N LYS A 29 3.78 -7.72 -6.92
CA LYS A 29 3.68 -8.93 -7.75
C LYS A 29 2.38 -9.69 -7.44
N GLN A 30 1.75 -10.24 -8.47
CA GLN A 30 0.42 -10.87 -8.33
C GLN A 30 0.42 -12.09 -7.40
N ASP A 31 1.53 -12.83 -7.35
CA ASP A 31 1.71 -14.02 -6.52
C ASP A 31 1.82 -13.75 -5.02
N ILE A 32 1.99 -12.48 -4.63
CA ILE A 32 2.12 -12.07 -3.22
C ILE A 32 1.04 -11.08 -2.77
N ILE A 33 0.12 -10.67 -3.64
CA ILE A 33 -0.84 -9.61 -3.33
C ILE A 33 -1.77 -9.98 -2.18
N ASP A 34 -2.18 -11.25 -2.08
CA ASP A 34 -3.06 -11.73 -1.01
C ASP A 34 -2.37 -11.76 0.35
N ARG A 35 -1.03 -11.68 0.37
CA ARG A 35 -0.21 -11.76 1.58
C ARG A 35 0.12 -10.41 2.17
N VAL A 36 -0.20 -9.30 1.50
CA VAL A 36 0.25 -7.96 1.92
C VAL A 36 -0.34 -7.50 3.26
N PHE A 37 -1.43 -8.13 3.69
CA PHE A 37 -2.06 -7.94 5.00
C PHE A 37 -1.67 -9.00 6.04
N GLU A 38 -0.79 -9.95 5.71
CA GLU A 38 -0.26 -10.92 6.70
C GLU A 38 0.69 -10.20 7.69
N PRO A 39 0.61 -10.50 8.99
CA PRO A 39 1.53 -9.92 9.96
C PRO A 39 2.97 -10.33 9.64
N TYR A 40 3.89 -9.36 9.72
CA TYR A 40 5.32 -9.52 9.43
C TYR A 40 5.67 -9.83 7.97
N PHE A 41 4.70 -9.82 7.05
CA PHE A 41 4.99 -9.98 5.63
C PHE A 41 5.68 -8.73 5.07
N THR A 42 6.83 -8.92 4.42
CA THR A 42 7.55 -7.84 3.75
C THR A 42 8.40 -8.38 2.60
N THR A 43 8.57 -7.58 1.54
CA THR A 43 9.51 -7.83 0.44
C THR A 43 10.85 -7.14 0.64
N LYS A 44 10.98 -6.31 1.70
CA LYS A 44 12.23 -5.66 2.06
C LYS A 44 13.14 -6.63 2.82
N PHE A 45 14.45 -6.35 2.83
CA PHE A 45 15.39 -7.08 3.68
C PHE A 45 14.98 -6.93 5.16
N LYS A 46 15.23 -7.96 5.97
CA LYS A 46 14.73 -8.05 7.37
C LYS A 46 15.11 -6.86 8.25
N SER A 47 16.18 -6.13 7.93
CA SER A 47 16.60 -4.92 8.64
C SER A 47 15.78 -3.67 8.30
N ASP A 48 15.05 -3.67 7.18
CA ASP A 48 14.51 -2.46 6.55
C ASP A 48 12.97 -2.41 6.53
N GLY A 49 12.31 -3.45 7.06
CA GLY A 49 10.85 -3.54 7.09
C GLY A 49 10.34 -4.49 8.18
N THR A 50 9.45 -3.99 9.04
CA THR A 50 8.81 -4.80 10.10
C THR A 50 7.65 -5.66 9.59
N GLY A 51 7.05 -5.29 8.46
CA GLY A 51 5.86 -5.96 7.91
C GLY A 51 4.58 -5.76 8.74
N ILE A 52 4.50 -4.72 9.58
CA ILE A 52 3.32 -4.45 10.43
C ILE A 52 2.37 -3.38 9.87
N GLY A 53 2.83 -2.53 8.95
CA GLY A 53 2.09 -1.34 8.51
C GLY A 53 0.69 -1.65 7.95
N LEU A 54 0.60 -2.46 6.90
CA LEU A 54 -0.68 -2.81 6.26
C LEU A 54 -1.56 -3.70 7.14
N TYR A 55 -0.97 -4.54 8.00
CA TYR A 55 -1.73 -5.38 8.93
C TYR A 55 -2.57 -4.55 9.93
N MET A 56 -2.13 -3.32 10.26
CA MET A 56 -2.79 -2.45 11.24
C MET A 56 -3.80 -1.45 10.63
N SER A 57 -3.84 -1.34 9.30
CA SER A 57 -4.63 -0.32 8.59
C SER A 57 -6.09 -0.69 8.37
#